data_AF-A0A935J5X7-F1
#
_entry.id   AF-A0A935J5X7-F1
#
_cell.length_a   1.000
_cell.length_b   1.000
_cell.length_c   1.000
_cell.angle_alpha   90.00
_cell.angle_beta   90.00
_cell.angle_gamma   90.00
#
_symmetry.space_group_name_H-M   'P 1'
#
loop_
_entity.id
_entity.type
_entity.pdbx_description
1 polymer ?
#
loop_
_entity_poly.entity_id
_entity_poly.type
_entity_poly.pdbx_seq_one_letter_code
_entity_poly.pdbx_strand_id
1 'polypeptide(L)'
;QAAHETLTLTGMYNVLEKLRSGEALSAKEKAIHEQGLVSVLKTLHDELDAAVLDAYGWSDLTTLLADPAQKEAASETLLVRLVALNAERAAEEARGEIRWLRPEYQHPQHPAGEPLQSAIAIDDAVQGKQGAASGVATPVVANLGATPRQPWPAALPEQVAAVARVLAASPIPLSEADLAARFAGKGAWKKRLPQIVDTLEALGRVRRQGKYIA
;
A
#
# COMPACT_ATOMS: atom_id res chain seq x y z
N GLN A 1 -1.12 14.93 26.12
CA GLN A 1 -1.21 16.12 25.24
C GLN A 1 -2.14 17.20 25.78
N ALA A 2 -3.20 16.89 26.54
CA ALA A 2 -4.11 17.89 27.12
C ALA A 2 -3.47 18.95 28.05
N ALA A 3 -2.29 18.67 28.62
CA ALA A 3 -1.57 19.61 29.50
C ALA A 3 -0.71 20.65 28.73
N HIS A 4 -0.38 20.39 27.46
CA HIS A 4 0.50 21.23 26.64
C HIS A 4 -0.05 21.32 25.22
N GLU A 5 -1.05 22.17 25.01
CA GLU A 5 -1.77 22.32 23.73
C GLU A 5 -0.86 22.72 22.56
N THR A 6 0.26 23.39 22.85
CA THR A 6 1.24 23.83 21.85
C THR A 6 2.27 22.75 21.47
N LEU A 7 2.27 21.60 22.15
CA LEU A 7 3.22 20.52 21.92
C LEU A 7 2.76 19.62 20.77
N THR A 8 3.52 19.60 19.69
CA THR A 8 3.27 18.78 18.50
C THR A 8 4.31 17.68 18.36
N LEU A 9 3.92 16.55 17.75
CA LEU A 9 4.85 15.46 17.44
C LEU A 9 6.00 15.96 16.56
N THR A 10 5.70 16.70 15.49
CA THR A 10 6.73 17.29 14.63
C THR A 10 7.70 18.17 15.41
N GLY A 11 7.21 18.98 16.36
CA GLY A 11 8.05 19.79 17.23
C GLY A 11 8.99 18.95 18.09
N MET A 12 8.48 17.87 18.69
CA MET A 12 9.30 16.94 19.48
C MET A 12 10.38 16.26 18.65
N TYR A 13 10.05 15.79 17.44
CA TYR A 13 11.01 15.13 16.55
C TYR A 13 12.07 16.10 15.99
N ASN A 14 11.71 17.35 15.71
CA ASN A 14 12.70 18.36 15.33
C ASN A 14 13.72 18.62 16.45
N VAL A 15 13.26 18.67 17.70
CA VAL A 15 14.14 18.81 18.87
C VAL A 15 14.98 17.55 19.09
N LEU A 16 14.40 16.36 18.88
CA LEU A 16 15.12 15.09 18.97
C LEU A 16 16.29 15.02 17.97
N GLU A 17 16.06 15.43 16.72
CA GLU A 17 17.12 15.46 15.70
C GLU A 17 18.25 16.42 16.08
N LYS A 18 17.93 17.60 16.62
CA LYS A 18 18.94 18.53 17.13
C LYS A 18 19.75 17.96 18.30
N LEU A 19 19.11 17.20 19.19
CA LEU A 19 19.83 16.50 20.25
C LEU A 19 20.79 15.43 19.69
N ARG A 20 20.37 14.71 18.65
CA ARG A 20 21.19 13.68 17.99
C ARG A 20 22.38 14.29 17.26
N SER A 21 22.21 15.47 16.63
CA SER A 21 23.30 16.20 15.98
C SER A 21 24.19 16.98 16.95
N GLY A 22 23.80 17.12 18.22
CA GLY A 22 24.54 17.89 19.23
C GLY A 22 24.37 19.41 19.08
N GLU A 23 23.35 19.86 18.35
CA GLU A 23 23.05 21.28 18.17
C GLU A 23 22.51 21.93 19.45
N ALA A 24 22.87 23.20 19.65
CA ALA A 24 22.36 23.98 20.78
C ALA A 24 20.86 24.27 20.62
N LEU A 25 20.07 23.92 21.64
CA LEU A 25 18.63 24.20 21.66
C LEU A 25 18.33 25.67 22.03
N SER A 26 17.43 26.28 21.29
CA SER A 26 16.84 27.59 21.62
C SER A 26 15.91 27.51 22.85
N ALA A 27 15.51 28.65 23.39
CA ALA A 27 14.59 28.69 24.55
C ALA A 27 13.25 27.99 24.28
N LYS A 28 12.69 28.15 23.08
CA LYS A 28 11.46 27.46 22.67
C LYS A 28 11.67 25.95 22.57
N GLU A 29 12.80 25.53 22.00
CA GLU A 29 13.12 24.11 21.84
C GLU A 29 13.42 23.44 23.19
N LYS A 30 14.01 24.16 24.15
CA LYS A 30 14.17 23.68 25.53
C LYS A 30 12.83 23.46 26.22
N ALA A 31 11.85 24.35 26.01
CA ALA A 31 10.50 24.13 26.54
C ALA A 31 9.84 22.89 25.92
N ILE A 32 9.99 22.68 24.60
CA ILE A 32 9.51 21.46 23.92
C ILE A 32 10.25 20.21 24.42
N HIS A 33 11.56 20.31 24.64
CA HIS A 33 12.39 19.23 25.18
C HIS A 33 11.86 18.74 26.53
N GLU A 34 11.56 19.68 27.44
CA GLU A 34 11.06 19.39 28.78
C GLU A 34 9.61 18.87 28.75
N GLN A 35 8.71 19.59 28.10
CA GLN A 35 7.28 19.22 28.03
C GLN A 35 7.04 17.91 27.27
N GLY A 36 7.84 17.64 26.24
CA GLY A 36 7.78 16.43 25.43
C GLY A 36 8.63 15.28 25.94
N LEU A 37 9.37 15.48 27.05
CA LEU A 37 10.31 14.50 27.61
C LEU A 37 11.23 13.90 26.53
N VAL A 38 11.79 14.76 25.68
CA VAL A 38 12.46 14.34 24.44
C VAL A 38 13.72 13.50 24.72
N SER A 39 14.36 13.66 25.87
CA SER A 39 15.44 12.77 26.32
C SER A 39 14.95 11.32 26.54
N VAL A 40 13.78 11.13 27.17
CA VAL A 40 13.19 9.79 27.37
C VAL A 40 12.77 9.20 26.04
N LEU A 41 12.17 10.03 25.17
CA LEU A 41 11.83 9.63 23.81
C LEU A 41 13.08 9.12 23.07
N LYS A 42 14.20 9.84 23.15
CA LYS A 42 15.48 9.42 22.54
C LYS A 42 15.90 8.04 23.05
N THR A 43 15.95 7.83 24.37
CA THR A 43 16.33 6.54 24.96
C THR A 43 15.45 5.40 24.48
N LEU A 44 14.12 5.60 24.45
CA LEU A 44 13.19 4.57 23.97
C LEU A 44 13.38 4.25 22.49
N HIS A 45 13.69 5.24 21.65
CA HIS A 45 14.03 5.00 20.24
C HIS A 45 15.34 4.22 20.12
N ASP A 46 16.37 4.60 20.87
CA ASP A 46 17.67 3.91 20.83
C ASP A 46 17.54 2.44 21.30
N GLU A 47 16.73 2.18 22.35
CA GLU A 47 16.42 0.83 22.83
C GLU A 47 15.62 0.02 21.81
N LEU A 48 14.63 0.64 21.15
CA LEU A 48 13.84 0.00 20.11
C LEU A 48 14.71 -0.35 18.90
N ASP A 49 15.55 0.57 18.43
CA ASP A 49 16.44 0.37 17.29
C ASP A 49 17.42 -0.79 17.58
N ALA A 50 17.99 -0.84 18.79
CA ALA A 50 18.85 -1.95 19.22
C ALA A 50 18.10 -3.29 19.26
N ALA A 51 16.87 -3.33 19.80
CA ALA A 51 16.06 -4.55 19.85
C ALA A 51 15.65 -5.03 18.46
N VAL A 52 15.36 -4.12 17.53
CA VAL A 52 15.06 -4.45 16.12
C VAL A 52 16.30 -5.06 15.47
N LEU A 53 17.47 -4.42 15.59
CA LEU A 53 18.71 -4.96 15.05
C LEU A 53 19.00 -6.36 15.60
N ASP A 54 18.81 -6.56 16.91
CA ASP A 54 19.00 -7.86 17.56
C ASP A 54 18.04 -8.94 17.02
N ALA A 55 16.76 -8.59 16.81
CA ALA A 55 15.78 -9.50 16.25
C ALA A 55 16.13 -9.97 14.81
N TYR A 56 16.82 -9.13 14.04
CA TYR A 56 17.36 -9.49 12.72
C TYR A 56 18.77 -10.11 12.78
N GLY A 57 19.38 -10.23 13.96
CA GLY A 57 20.75 -10.72 14.14
C GLY A 57 21.83 -9.75 13.66
N TRP A 58 21.52 -8.44 13.62
CA TRP A 58 22.39 -7.36 13.14
C TRP A 58 22.87 -6.45 14.27
N SER A 59 23.01 -6.99 15.48
CA SER A 59 23.42 -6.26 16.68
C SER A 59 24.81 -5.61 16.55
N ASP A 60 25.64 -6.11 15.62
CA ASP A 60 26.93 -5.55 15.24
C ASP A 60 26.85 -4.12 14.70
N LEU A 61 25.70 -3.72 14.14
CA LEU A 61 25.49 -2.37 13.62
C LEU A 61 25.11 -1.34 14.70
N THR A 62 24.69 -1.79 15.88
CA THR A 62 24.13 -0.91 16.93
C THR A 62 25.09 0.21 17.32
N THR A 63 26.34 -0.14 17.63
CA THR A 63 27.36 0.85 18.01
C THR A 63 27.86 1.67 16.82
N LEU A 64 27.89 1.08 15.63
CA LEU A 64 28.37 1.75 14.41
C LEU A 64 27.40 2.84 13.94
N LEU A 65 26.09 2.60 14.08
CA LEU A 65 25.05 3.57 13.77
C LEU A 65 24.97 4.72 14.78
N ALA A 66 25.41 4.49 16.02
CA ALA A 66 25.48 5.51 17.05
C ALA A 66 26.70 6.45 16.90
N ASP A 67 27.77 6.00 16.24
CA ASP A 67 28.97 6.81 15.98
C ASP A 67 28.77 7.68 14.71
N PRO A 68 28.76 9.03 14.83
CA PRO A 68 28.61 9.91 13.67
C PRO A 68 29.65 9.67 12.56
N ALA A 69 30.86 9.19 12.89
CA ALA A 69 31.90 8.92 11.90
C ALA A 69 31.65 7.65 11.08
N GLN A 70 30.92 6.69 11.65
CA GLN A 70 30.65 5.38 11.02
C GLN A 70 29.21 5.20 10.57
N LYS A 71 28.31 6.08 11.03
CA LYS A 71 26.87 6.03 10.78
C LYS A 71 26.52 5.84 9.31
N GLU A 72 27.17 6.57 8.41
CA GLU A 72 26.86 6.48 6.97
C GLU A 72 27.21 5.09 6.41
N ALA A 73 28.44 4.62 6.64
CA ALA A 73 28.89 3.30 6.19
C ALA A 73 28.08 2.15 6.82
N ALA A 74 27.70 2.29 8.10
CA ALA A 74 26.83 1.35 8.78
C ALA A 74 25.40 1.36 8.20
N SER A 75 24.89 2.54 7.81
CA SER A 75 23.60 2.68 7.15
C SER A 75 23.58 2.05 5.76
N GLU A 76 24.65 2.23 4.97
CA GLU A 76 24.81 1.52 3.69
C GLU A 76 24.82 -0.01 3.89
N THR A 77 25.55 -0.49 4.90
CA THR A 77 25.58 -1.92 5.25
C THR A 77 24.20 -2.43 5.63
N LEU A 78 23.44 -1.68 6.42
CA LEU A 78 22.06 -2.00 6.79
C LEU A 78 21.16 -2.11 5.55
N LEU A 79 21.26 -1.15 4.63
CA LEU A 79 20.47 -1.15 3.38
C LEU A 79 20.80 -2.38 2.52
N VAL A 80 22.08 -2.73 2.37
CA VAL A 80 22.50 -3.92 1.62
C VAL A 80 21.90 -5.19 2.22
N ARG A 81 21.98 -5.35 3.56
CA ARG A 81 21.39 -6.50 4.27
C ARG A 81 19.87 -6.55 4.08
N LEU A 82 19.20 -5.41 4.16
CA LEU A 82 17.75 -5.34 4.00
C LEU A 82 17.30 -5.71 2.58
N VAL A 83 18.01 -5.24 1.55
CA VAL A 83 17.71 -5.59 0.15
C VAL A 83 17.93 -7.07 -0.10
N ALA A 84 19.02 -7.65 0.42
CA ALA A 84 19.27 -9.09 0.32
C ALA A 84 18.15 -9.89 1.01
N LEU A 85 17.78 -9.50 2.23
CA LEU A 85 16.68 -10.14 2.97
C LEU A 85 15.34 -10.05 2.23
N ASN A 86 15.05 -8.89 1.63
CA ASN A 86 13.84 -8.70 0.83
C ASN A 86 13.82 -9.63 -0.39
N ALA A 87 14.95 -9.78 -1.09
CA ALA A 87 15.05 -10.72 -2.21
C ALA A 87 14.81 -12.18 -1.78
N GLU A 88 15.31 -12.58 -0.60
CA GLU A 88 15.01 -13.90 -0.03
C GLU A 88 13.52 -14.06 0.28
N ARG A 89 12.89 -13.06 0.93
CA ARG A 89 11.45 -13.09 1.23
C ARG A 89 10.62 -13.16 -0.05
N ALA A 90 10.94 -12.37 -1.06
CA ALA A 90 10.26 -12.41 -2.35
C ALA A 90 10.37 -13.78 -3.04
N ALA A 91 11.52 -14.45 -2.93
CA ALA A 91 11.71 -15.81 -3.45
C ALA A 91 10.92 -16.87 -2.66
N GLU A 92 10.79 -16.71 -1.35
CA GLU A 92 9.93 -17.54 -0.49
C GLU A 92 8.45 -17.36 -0.86
N GLU A 93 7.99 -16.11 -0.97
CA GLU A 93 6.62 -15.77 -1.36
C GLU A 93 6.27 -16.31 -2.75
N ALA A 94 7.20 -16.25 -3.71
CA ALA A 94 7.02 -16.83 -5.05
C ALA A 94 6.85 -18.36 -5.01
N ARG A 95 7.38 -19.05 -3.99
CA ARG A 95 7.16 -20.48 -3.72
C ARG A 95 5.89 -20.75 -2.90
N GLY A 96 5.17 -19.71 -2.50
CA GLY A 96 4.00 -19.80 -1.62
C GLY A 96 4.33 -19.85 -0.12
N GLU A 97 5.58 -19.62 0.26
CA GLU A 97 6.05 -19.62 1.65
C GLU A 97 5.97 -18.19 2.22
N ILE A 98 4.84 -17.82 2.83
CA ILE A 98 4.68 -16.50 3.46
C ILE A 98 4.99 -16.59 4.96
N ARG A 99 5.97 -15.81 5.43
CA ARG A 99 6.33 -15.73 6.86
C ARG A 99 5.51 -14.66 7.58
N TRP A 100 4.32 -15.06 8.06
CA TRP A 100 3.47 -14.19 8.87
C TRP A 100 4.04 -13.96 10.27
N LEU A 101 4.14 -12.69 10.67
CA LEU A 101 4.55 -12.29 12.04
C LEU A 101 3.47 -12.66 13.06
N ARG A 102 2.21 -12.58 12.66
CA ARG A 102 1.01 -12.88 13.46
C ARG A 102 0.03 -13.66 12.59
N PRO A 103 0.32 -14.94 12.30
CA PRO A 103 -0.48 -15.75 11.38
C PRO A 103 -1.98 -15.70 11.71
N GLU A 104 -2.33 -15.70 12.99
CA GLU A 104 -3.70 -15.66 13.48
C GLU A 104 -4.47 -14.37 13.17
N TYR A 105 -3.77 -13.25 12.91
CA TYR A 105 -4.35 -11.96 12.51
C TYR A 105 -4.15 -11.64 11.04
N GLN A 106 -2.98 -12.00 10.50
CA GLN A 106 -2.55 -11.66 9.14
C GLN A 106 -3.01 -12.69 8.12
N HIS A 107 -3.28 -13.92 8.57
CA HIS A 107 -3.76 -15.01 7.75
C HIS A 107 -4.80 -15.87 8.50
N PRO A 108 -5.93 -15.27 8.95
CA PRO A 108 -6.93 -15.96 9.77
C PRO A 108 -7.69 -17.07 9.02
N GLN A 109 -7.55 -17.16 7.69
CA GLN A 109 -8.27 -18.10 6.83
C GLN A 109 -7.34 -18.68 5.76
N HIS A 110 -6.54 -19.70 6.06
CA HIS A 110 -6.34 -20.76 5.07
C HIS A 110 -5.78 -22.06 5.67
N PRO A 111 -6.42 -23.21 5.41
CA PRO A 111 -5.71 -24.48 5.28
C PRO A 111 -4.79 -24.40 4.04
N ALA A 112 -3.57 -24.93 4.13
CA ALA A 112 -2.50 -24.85 3.13
C ALA A 112 -2.97 -24.87 1.66
N GLY A 113 -2.57 -23.86 0.84
CA GLY A 113 -2.47 -24.10 -0.61
C GLY A 113 -2.75 -22.99 -1.64
N GLU A 114 -3.13 -21.74 -1.32
CA GLU A 114 -3.33 -20.72 -2.37
C GLU A 114 -2.44 -19.47 -2.18
N PRO A 115 -1.69 -19.03 -3.23
CA PRO A 115 -0.92 -17.79 -3.18
C PRO A 115 -1.83 -16.60 -3.46
N LEU A 116 -1.85 -15.64 -2.54
CA LEU A 116 -2.51 -14.33 -2.71
C LEU A 116 -1.49 -13.23 -2.46
N GLN A 117 -0.88 -12.75 -3.55
CA GLN A 117 -0.31 -11.41 -3.59
C GLN A 117 -0.76 -10.76 -4.90
N SER A 118 -1.78 -9.91 -4.81
CA SER A 118 -2.09 -8.96 -5.88
C SER A 118 -0.99 -7.91 -5.91
N ALA A 119 -0.26 -7.84 -7.03
CA ALA A 119 0.82 -6.91 -7.26
C ALA A 119 0.39 -5.46 -6.98
N ILE A 120 1.15 -4.75 -6.14
CA ILE A 120 1.02 -3.31 -5.95
C ILE A 120 1.63 -2.65 -7.19
N ALA A 121 0.81 -2.01 -8.03
CA ALA A 121 1.29 -1.20 -9.15
C ALA A 121 1.85 0.11 -8.60
N ILE A 122 3.17 0.29 -8.68
CA ILE A 122 3.83 1.56 -8.41
C ILE A 122 3.84 2.32 -9.75
N ASP A 123 3.06 3.41 -9.85
CA ASP A 123 3.04 4.28 -11.02
C ASP A 123 4.36 5.07 -11.08
N ASP A 124 5.32 4.57 -11.85
CA ASP A 124 6.61 5.22 -12.07
C ASP A 124 6.48 6.28 -13.17
N ALA A 125 6.01 7.47 -12.78
CA ALA A 125 5.91 8.63 -13.67
C ALA A 125 7.18 9.50 -13.55
N VAL A 126 8.27 9.10 -14.22
CA VAL A 126 9.38 10.01 -14.52
C VAL A 126 9.66 10.02 -16.02
N GLN A 127 9.25 11.13 -16.66
CA GLN A 127 9.58 11.46 -18.04
C GLN A 127 11.06 11.85 -18.16
N GLY A 128 11.80 11.18 -19.04
CA GLY A 128 13.13 11.60 -19.48
C GLY A 128 13.44 11.03 -20.87
N LYS A 129 13.57 11.92 -21.86
CA LYS A 129 13.77 11.63 -23.30
C LYS A 129 15.23 11.31 -23.65
N GLN A 130 15.38 10.61 -24.80
CA GLN A 130 16.56 10.45 -25.70
C GLN A 130 17.59 9.36 -25.29
N GLY A 131 18.10 8.47 -26.14
CA GLY A 131 17.91 8.19 -27.57
C GLY A 131 18.91 7.12 -28.09
N ALA A 132 18.46 6.33 -29.06
CA ALA A 132 19.19 5.59 -30.11
C ALA A 132 20.01 4.29 -29.82
N ALA A 133 19.55 3.20 -30.49
CA ALA A 133 20.26 2.01 -31.03
C ALA A 133 21.01 1.07 -30.06
N SER A 134 20.90 -0.27 -30.09
CA SER A 134 20.73 -1.22 -31.20
C SER A 134 20.05 -2.53 -30.71
N GLY A 135 19.41 -3.27 -31.63
CA GLY A 135 18.45 -4.35 -31.32
C GLY A 135 18.96 -5.64 -30.69
N VAL A 136 18.02 -6.42 -30.13
CA VAL A 136 17.56 -7.75 -30.58
C VAL A 136 16.40 -8.20 -29.67
N ALA A 137 15.44 -8.91 -30.29
CA ALA A 137 14.30 -9.63 -29.70
C ALA A 137 13.10 -8.80 -29.21
N THR A 138 12.17 -8.56 -30.13
CA THR A 138 10.75 -8.32 -29.84
C THR A 138 10.11 -9.49 -29.10
N PRO A 139 9.49 -9.28 -27.93
CA PRO A 139 8.27 -9.97 -27.58
C PRO A 139 7.08 -9.15 -28.06
N VAL A 140 6.10 -9.88 -28.59
CA VAL A 140 4.81 -9.42 -29.08
C VAL A 140 4.14 -8.51 -28.06
N VAL A 141 3.78 -7.30 -28.50
CA VAL A 141 2.88 -6.39 -27.79
C VAL A 141 1.52 -7.08 -27.60
N ALA A 142 1.36 -7.74 -26.45
CA ALA A 142 0.05 -8.14 -25.95
C ALA A 142 -0.65 -6.88 -25.42
N ASN A 143 -1.79 -6.59 -26.01
CA ASN A 143 -2.68 -5.48 -25.73
C ASN A 143 -3.04 -5.42 -24.22
N LEU A 144 -2.47 -4.48 -23.48
CA LEU A 144 -2.86 -4.16 -22.10
C LEU A 144 -4.18 -3.36 -22.14
N GLY A 145 -5.23 -3.88 -21.47
CA GLY A 145 -6.36 -3.04 -21.03
C GLY A 145 -7.77 -3.41 -21.50
N ALA A 146 -8.12 -4.69 -21.69
CA ALA A 146 -9.52 -5.07 -21.88
C ALA A 146 -9.94 -6.16 -20.88
N THR A 147 -10.63 -5.79 -19.80
CA THR A 147 -11.41 -6.74 -19.00
C THR A 147 -12.39 -7.44 -19.96
N PRO A 148 -12.45 -8.79 -19.99
CA PRO A 148 -13.30 -9.51 -20.94
C PRO A 148 -14.76 -9.14 -20.72
N ARG A 149 -15.43 -8.66 -21.78
CA ARG A 149 -16.84 -8.28 -21.74
C ARG A 149 -17.71 -9.53 -21.56
N GLN A 150 -18.60 -9.52 -20.57
CA GLN A 150 -19.49 -10.63 -20.30
C GLN A 150 -20.71 -10.60 -21.24
N PRO A 151 -21.17 -11.73 -21.79
CA PRO A 151 -22.38 -11.76 -22.61
C PRO A 151 -23.60 -11.38 -21.77
N TRP A 152 -24.51 -10.57 -22.34
CA TRP A 152 -25.73 -10.17 -21.65
C TRP A 152 -26.73 -11.35 -21.55
N PRO A 153 -27.15 -11.77 -20.34
CA PRO A 153 -28.08 -12.89 -20.16
C PRO A 153 -29.47 -12.61 -20.73
N ALA A 154 -30.19 -13.64 -21.17
CA ALA A 154 -31.53 -13.49 -21.74
C ALA A 154 -32.62 -13.36 -20.67
N ALA A 155 -32.49 -14.09 -19.55
CA ALA A 155 -33.48 -14.12 -18.48
C ALA A 155 -33.33 -12.94 -17.51
N LEU A 156 -34.45 -12.35 -17.06
CA LEU A 156 -34.44 -11.19 -16.16
C LEU A 156 -33.71 -11.44 -14.83
N PRO A 157 -33.93 -12.57 -14.11
CA PRO A 157 -33.21 -12.83 -12.86
C PRO A 157 -31.69 -12.92 -13.05
N GLU A 158 -31.25 -13.50 -14.18
CA GLU A 158 -29.84 -13.63 -14.53
C GLU A 158 -29.22 -12.27 -14.89
N GLN A 159 -29.98 -11.37 -15.52
CA GLN A 159 -29.55 -10.00 -15.78
C GLN A 159 -29.30 -9.23 -14.48
N VAL A 160 -30.21 -9.35 -13.50
CA VAL A 160 -30.05 -8.71 -12.18
C VAL A 160 -28.83 -9.27 -11.46
N ALA A 161 -28.66 -10.60 -11.45
CA ALA A 161 -27.51 -11.24 -10.83
C ALA A 161 -26.17 -10.85 -11.50
N ALA A 162 -26.17 -10.71 -12.83
CA ALA A 162 -24.98 -10.30 -13.58
C ALA A 162 -24.58 -8.85 -13.26
N VAL A 163 -25.53 -7.93 -13.21
CA VAL A 163 -25.28 -6.53 -12.84
C VAL A 163 -24.80 -6.41 -11.39
N ALA A 164 -25.45 -7.11 -10.45
CA ALA A 164 -25.03 -7.12 -9.04
C ALA A 164 -23.61 -7.68 -8.86
N ARG A 165 -23.24 -8.73 -9.60
CA ARG A 165 -21.89 -9.31 -9.57
C ARG A 165 -20.84 -8.33 -10.08
N VAL A 166 -21.12 -7.59 -11.15
CA VAL A 166 -20.18 -6.60 -11.69
C VAL A 166 -19.98 -5.43 -10.73
N LEU A 167 -21.04 -4.97 -10.07
CA LEU A 167 -20.94 -3.92 -9.05
C LEU A 167 -20.17 -4.42 -7.81
N ALA A 168 -20.50 -5.60 -7.29
CA ALA A 168 -19.83 -6.19 -6.14
C ALA A 168 -18.34 -6.52 -6.38
N ALA A 169 -17.96 -6.84 -7.62
CA ALA A 169 -16.57 -7.11 -8.00
C ALA A 169 -15.77 -5.83 -8.34
N SER A 170 -16.41 -4.66 -8.38
CA SER A 170 -15.74 -3.40 -8.69
C SER A 170 -15.25 -2.72 -7.41
N PRO A 171 -13.93 -2.48 -7.26
CA PRO A 171 -13.40 -1.75 -6.10
C PRO A 171 -13.63 -0.24 -6.17
N ILE A 172 -14.14 0.28 -7.30
CA ILE A 172 -14.41 1.70 -7.56
C ILE A 172 -15.88 1.88 -7.97
N PRO A 173 -16.57 2.93 -7.53
CA PRO A 173 -17.91 3.26 -8.02
C PRO A 173 -17.96 3.39 -9.54
N LEU A 174 -18.86 2.68 -10.19
CA LEU A 174 -18.97 2.64 -11.65
C LEU A 174 -20.02 3.63 -12.16
N SER A 175 -19.73 4.33 -13.25
CA SER A 175 -20.79 5.04 -13.98
C SER A 175 -21.66 4.05 -14.77
N GLU A 176 -22.88 4.44 -15.12
CA GLU A 176 -23.75 3.59 -15.96
C GLU A 176 -23.10 3.25 -17.32
N ALA A 177 -22.27 4.15 -17.85
CA ALA A 177 -21.53 3.93 -19.09
C ALA A 177 -20.43 2.88 -18.91
N ASP A 178 -19.70 2.93 -17.80
CA ASP A 178 -18.65 1.96 -17.48
C ASP A 178 -19.24 0.58 -17.19
N LEU A 179 -20.37 0.54 -16.46
CA LEU A 179 -21.13 -0.67 -16.22
C LEU A 179 -21.61 -1.30 -17.53
N ALA A 180 -22.14 -0.50 -18.46
CA ALA A 180 -22.54 -0.97 -19.79
C ALA A 180 -21.35 -1.47 -20.62
N ALA A 181 -20.14 -0.89 -20.46
CA ALA A 181 -18.95 -1.32 -21.17
C ALA A 181 -18.44 -2.71 -20.74
N ARG A 182 -18.85 -3.20 -19.56
CA ARG A 182 -18.53 -4.55 -19.07
C ARG A 182 -19.36 -5.66 -19.72
N PHE A 183 -20.42 -5.33 -20.44
CA PHE A 183 -21.30 -6.31 -21.08
C PHE A 183 -21.24 -6.25 -22.61
N ALA A 184 -21.32 -7.41 -23.24
CA ALA A 184 -21.43 -7.60 -24.68
C ALA A 184 -22.88 -7.97 -25.06
N GLY A 185 -23.47 -7.23 -26.00
CA GLY A 185 -24.81 -7.53 -26.51
C GLY A 185 -25.38 -6.44 -27.42
N LYS A 186 -26.36 -6.80 -28.26
CA LYS A 186 -26.97 -5.86 -29.22
C LYS A 186 -27.99 -4.93 -28.55
N GLY A 187 -27.66 -3.64 -28.48
CA GLY A 187 -28.54 -2.45 -28.40
C GLY A 187 -29.70 -2.38 -27.40
N ALA A 188 -30.66 -3.30 -27.44
CA ALA A 188 -31.94 -3.20 -26.73
C ALA A 188 -31.80 -3.35 -25.21
N TRP A 189 -30.82 -4.12 -24.74
CA TRP A 189 -30.58 -4.34 -23.31
C TRP A 189 -30.06 -3.09 -22.57
N LYS A 190 -29.40 -2.17 -23.27
CA LYS A 190 -28.89 -0.91 -22.68
C LYS A 190 -30.00 -0.04 -22.09
N LYS A 191 -31.22 -0.15 -22.62
CA LYS A 191 -32.40 0.54 -22.09
C LYS A 191 -32.95 -0.09 -20.80
N ARG A 192 -32.62 -1.36 -20.54
CA ARG A 192 -33.05 -2.13 -19.35
C ARG A 192 -32.07 -2.01 -18.19
N LEU A 193 -30.82 -1.67 -18.48
CA LEU A 193 -29.77 -1.52 -17.45
C LEU A 193 -30.15 -0.48 -16.37
N PRO A 194 -30.66 0.74 -16.69
CA PRO A 194 -31.05 1.70 -15.67
C PRO A 194 -32.18 1.17 -14.76
N GLN A 195 -33.18 0.49 -15.33
CA GLN A 195 -34.29 -0.09 -14.56
C GLN A 195 -33.82 -1.17 -13.57
N ILE A 196 -32.84 -1.98 -13.97
CA ILE A 196 -32.24 -3.01 -13.10
C ILE A 196 -31.45 -2.36 -11.96
N VAL A 197 -30.68 -1.31 -12.26
CA VAL A 197 -29.95 -0.53 -11.24
C VAL A 197 -30.91 0.11 -10.24
N ASP A 198 -31.99 0.74 -10.72
CA ASP A 198 -33.00 1.36 -9.85
C ASP A 198 -33.68 0.31 -8.95
N THR A 199 -33.91 -0.91 -9.47
CA THR A 199 -34.46 -2.01 -8.68
C THR A 199 -33.48 -2.48 -7.61
N LEU A 200 -32.18 -2.57 -7.93
CA LEU A 200 -31.15 -2.95 -6.97
C LEU A 200 -30.93 -1.87 -5.89
N GLU A 201 -31.07 -0.60 -6.26
CA GLU A 201 -31.06 0.53 -5.33
C GLU A 201 -32.27 0.48 -4.38
N ALA A 202 -33.48 0.23 -4.89
CA ALA A 202 -34.68 0.07 -4.08
C ALA A 202 -34.59 -1.12 -3.10
N LEU A 203 -33.86 -2.18 -3.47
CA LEU A 203 -33.58 -3.34 -2.62
C LEU A 203 -32.39 -3.13 -1.66
N GLY A 204 -31.77 -1.94 -1.66
CA GLY A 204 -30.63 -1.58 -0.82
C GLY A 204 -29.36 -2.38 -1.12
N ARG A 205 -29.27 -3.01 -2.30
CA ARG A 205 -28.11 -3.81 -2.72
C ARG A 205 -27.02 -2.96 -3.37
N VAL A 206 -27.36 -1.73 -3.74
CA VAL A 206 -26.53 -0.78 -4.45
C VAL A 206 -26.87 0.63 -3.95
N ARG A 207 -25.90 1.54 -3.91
CA ARG A 207 -26.07 2.95 -3.54
C ARG A 207 -25.61 3.85 -4.69
N ARG A 208 -26.47 4.79 -5.10
CA ARG A 208 -26.09 5.82 -6.08
C ARG A 208 -25.41 6.99 -5.38
N GLN A 209 -24.23 7.37 -5.86
CA GLN A 209 -23.46 8.54 -5.43
C GLN A 209 -23.29 9.49 -6.63
N GLY A 210 -24.30 10.33 -6.87
CA GLY A 210 -24.33 11.19 -8.06
C GLY A 210 -24.47 10.38 -9.35
N LYS A 211 -23.47 10.45 -10.25
CA LYS A 211 -23.44 9.67 -11.50
C LYS A 211 -22.83 8.27 -11.36
N TYR A 212 -22.39 7.91 -10.15
CA TYR A 212 -21.69 6.67 -9.87
C TYR A 212 -22.54 5.73 -9.03
N ILE A 213 -22.30 4.43 -9.21
CA ILE A 213 -23.06 3.32 -8.64
C ILE A 213 -22.06 2.43 -7.89
N ALA A 214 -22.31 2.22 -6.60
CA ALA A 214 -21.47 1.42 -5.69
C ALA A 214 -22.27 0.34 -4.98
#